data_AF-A0A4Z1HMG3-F1
#
_entry.id   AF-A0A4Z1HMG3-F1
#
_cell.length_a   1.000
_cell.length_b   1.000
_cell.length_c   1.000
_cell.angle_alpha   90.00
_cell.angle_beta   90.00
_cell.angle_gamma   90.00
#
_symmetry.space_group_name_H-M   'P 1'
#
loop_
_entity.id
_entity.type
_entity.pdbx_description
1 polymer ?
#
loop_
_entity_poly.entity_id
_entity_poly.type
_entity_poly.pdbx_seq_one_letter_code
_entity_poly.pdbx_strand_id
1 'polypeptide(L)'
;MPALVLPTVSASTPSASTLNTLAQSQPHQPTLPFPTSGPLGLPLPTPPNRDMLAASKTNQADKLDRLAARDRAYGLLSGLTKLGSGWNYSEAWYSLARAYELGGQKDKAREVLWWCVELEEGRGLRSWDVISSGGYVL
;
A
#
# COMPACT_ATOMS: atom_id res chain seq x y z
N MET A 1 -49.44 31.08 22.21
CA MET A 1 -48.00 31.15 22.52
C MET A 1 -47.64 30.04 23.50
N PRO A 2 -47.05 28.93 23.05
CA PRO A 2 -46.24 28.05 23.89
C PRO A 2 -44.74 28.24 23.60
N ALA A 3 -43.93 28.11 24.65
CA ALA A 3 -42.50 28.44 24.71
C ALA A 3 -41.58 27.30 24.23
N LEU A 4 -40.36 27.70 23.84
CA LEU A 4 -39.20 26.94 23.39
C LEU A 4 -38.85 25.68 24.23
N VAL A 5 -38.46 24.60 23.55
CA VAL A 5 -37.37 23.71 24.01
C VAL A 5 -36.48 23.35 22.81
N LEU A 6 -35.20 23.71 22.92
CA LEU A 6 -34.12 23.45 21.97
C LEU A 6 -33.58 22.02 22.17
N PRO A 7 -33.14 21.28 21.13
CA PRO A 7 -32.45 20.01 21.34
C PRO A 7 -31.06 20.24 21.97
N THR A 8 -30.84 19.64 23.14
CA THR A 8 -29.54 19.56 23.81
C THR A 8 -28.56 18.76 22.93
N VAL A 9 -27.59 19.44 22.35
CA VAL A 9 -26.37 18.84 21.80
C VAL A 9 -25.47 18.45 22.97
N SER A 10 -25.35 17.15 23.23
CA SER A 10 -24.30 16.62 24.10
C SER A 10 -22.98 16.60 23.32
N ALA A 11 -22.20 17.65 23.51
CA ALA A 11 -20.76 17.63 23.29
C ALA A 11 -20.06 16.81 24.38
N SER A 12 -18.89 16.25 24.04
CA SER A 12 -17.81 15.73 24.91
C SER A 12 -17.55 14.22 24.79
N THR A 13 -16.59 13.87 23.93
CA THR A 13 -15.49 12.93 24.26
C THR A 13 -14.37 13.11 23.23
N PRO A 14 -13.30 13.86 23.53
CA PRO A 14 -12.04 13.70 22.81
C PRO A 14 -11.30 12.50 23.43
N SER A 15 -11.40 11.33 22.81
CA SER A 15 -10.42 10.26 23.04
C SER A 15 -9.12 10.66 22.34
N ALA A 16 -8.28 11.39 23.07
CA ALA A 16 -6.88 11.59 22.74
C ALA A 16 -6.12 10.31 23.08
N SER A 17 -5.78 9.52 22.05
CA SER A 17 -4.73 8.52 22.15
C SER A 17 -3.57 8.95 21.26
N THR A 18 -2.50 9.25 21.96
CA THR A 18 -1.29 9.95 21.56
C THR A 18 -0.60 9.35 20.33
N LEU A 19 -0.30 10.23 19.37
CA LEU A 19 0.74 10.05 18.35
C LEU A 19 2.08 9.74 19.03
N ASN A 20 2.49 8.48 19.03
CA ASN A 20 3.88 8.12 19.26
C ASN A 20 4.65 8.21 17.94
N THR A 21 4.98 9.44 17.55
CA THR A 21 6.05 9.72 16.60
C THR A 21 7.30 10.06 17.42
N LEU A 22 8.05 9.02 17.77
CA LEU A 22 9.46 9.16 18.12
C LEU A 22 10.23 8.39 17.07
N ALA A 23 11.04 9.14 16.34
CA ALA A 23 12.06 8.67 15.43
C ALA A 23 12.84 7.51 16.06
N GLN A 24 12.78 6.35 15.41
CA GLN A 24 13.79 5.30 15.59
C GLN A 24 14.54 5.15 14.27
N SER A 25 15.57 5.97 14.15
CA SER A 25 16.77 5.65 13.40
C SER A 25 17.32 4.28 13.83
N GLN A 26 17.51 3.38 12.87
CA GLN A 26 18.48 2.27 12.93
C GLN A 26 19.92 2.80 13.20
N PRO A 27 20.93 1.96 13.49
CA PRO A 27 20.97 0.79 14.37
C PRO A 27 22.25 0.83 15.25
N HIS A 28 22.19 0.59 16.56
CA HIS A 28 23.41 0.31 17.35
C HIS A 28 23.30 -1.08 17.94
N GLN A 29 24.02 -1.98 17.29
CA GLN A 29 24.28 -3.35 17.67
C GLN A 29 25.07 -3.36 19.00
N PRO A 30 24.57 -3.99 20.07
CA PRO A 30 25.44 -4.41 21.16
C PRO A 30 26.17 -5.66 20.69
N THR A 31 27.45 -5.51 20.35
CA THR A 31 28.38 -6.62 20.20
C THR A 31 28.53 -7.29 21.56
N LEU A 32 27.69 -8.30 21.85
CA LEU A 32 27.95 -9.23 22.94
C LEU A 32 28.99 -10.24 22.43
N PRO A 33 30.17 -10.36 23.08
CA PRO A 33 31.02 -11.52 22.88
C PRO A 33 30.27 -12.73 23.46
N PHE A 34 29.76 -13.60 22.60
CA PHE A 34 29.21 -14.88 23.01
C PHE A 34 30.28 -15.63 23.83
N PRO A 35 30.00 -16.10 25.06
CA PRO A 35 30.92 -16.95 25.77
C PRO A 35 31.08 -18.27 24.99
N THR A 36 32.25 -18.38 24.37
CA THR A 36 32.77 -19.55 23.67
C THR A 36 33.25 -20.59 24.69
N SER A 37 32.35 -21.25 25.41
CA SER A 37 32.69 -22.48 26.15
C SER A 37 31.44 -23.27 26.50
N GLY A 38 31.13 -24.28 25.68
CA GLY A 38 30.38 -25.42 26.19
C GLY A 38 31.23 -26.16 27.25
N PRO A 39 30.62 -26.91 28.18
CA PRO A 39 31.30 -27.52 29.33
C PRO A 39 32.36 -28.59 28.99
N LEU A 40 32.68 -28.80 27.72
CA LEU A 40 33.68 -29.76 27.26
C LEU A 40 34.75 -29.20 26.30
N GLY A 41 34.82 -27.87 26.10
CA GLY A 41 35.98 -27.24 25.45
C GLY A 41 36.32 -27.73 24.03
N LEU A 42 35.35 -28.30 23.30
CA LEU A 42 35.57 -28.75 21.92
C LEU A 42 35.39 -27.56 20.95
N PRO A 43 36.36 -27.27 20.06
CA PRO A 43 36.19 -26.26 19.03
C PRO A 43 35.12 -26.72 18.03
N LEU A 44 34.02 -25.97 17.94
CA LEU A 44 32.98 -26.20 16.94
C LEU A 44 33.55 -25.91 15.54
N PRO A 45 33.31 -26.75 14.53
CA PRO A 45 33.72 -26.45 13.15
C PRO A 45 33.01 -25.18 12.67
N THR A 46 33.76 -24.12 12.40
CA THR A 46 33.26 -22.94 11.68
C THR A 46 32.85 -23.35 10.26
N PRO A 47 31.58 -23.21 9.84
CA PRO A 47 31.19 -23.47 8.46
C PRO A 47 31.59 -22.29 7.56
N PRO A 48 32.52 -22.44 6.61
CA PRO A 48 32.94 -21.37 5.71
C PRO A 48 32.08 -21.40 4.44
N ASN A 49 30.77 -21.17 4.52
CA ASN A 49 29.95 -21.00 3.30
C ASN A 49 28.52 -20.45 3.52
N ARG A 50 28.23 -19.87 4.69
CA ARG A 50 26.84 -19.47 5.01
C ARG A 50 26.43 -18.16 4.34
N ASP A 51 27.40 -17.27 4.07
CA ASP A 51 27.12 -15.92 3.57
C ASP A 51 26.78 -15.87 2.07
N MET A 52 27.40 -16.68 1.21
CA MET A 52 27.03 -16.76 -0.22
C MET A 52 25.65 -17.40 -0.43
N LEU A 53 25.31 -18.42 0.36
CA LEU A 53 24.01 -19.07 0.30
C LEU A 53 22.90 -18.17 0.87
N ALA A 54 23.22 -17.35 1.87
CA ALA A 54 22.31 -16.34 2.40
C ALA A 54 22.06 -15.22 1.38
N ALA A 55 23.09 -14.68 0.72
CA ALA A 55 22.92 -13.60 -0.27
C ALA A 55 22.10 -14.04 -1.50
N SER A 56 22.30 -15.26 -1.99
CA SER A 56 21.52 -15.84 -3.10
C SER A 56 20.06 -16.11 -2.69
N LYS A 57 19.84 -16.61 -1.47
CA LYS A 57 18.49 -16.80 -0.92
C LYS A 57 17.74 -15.49 -0.69
N THR A 58 18.43 -14.44 -0.27
CA THR A 58 17.85 -13.08 -0.14
C THR A 58 17.43 -12.52 -1.50
N ASN A 59 18.25 -12.70 -2.55
CA ASN A 59 17.88 -12.29 -3.91
C ASN A 59 16.67 -13.05 -4.46
N GLN A 60 16.53 -14.34 -4.12
CA GLN A 60 15.37 -15.13 -4.50
C GLN A 60 14.12 -14.69 -3.74
N ALA A 61 14.23 -14.43 -2.43
CA ALA A 61 13.13 -13.92 -1.62
C ALA A 61 12.63 -12.56 -2.14
N ASP A 62 13.55 -11.64 -2.50
CA ASP A 62 13.19 -10.33 -3.05
C ASP A 62 12.44 -10.46 -4.39
N LYS A 63 12.89 -11.35 -5.29
CA LYS A 63 12.18 -11.63 -6.55
C LYS A 63 10.76 -12.16 -6.31
N LEU A 64 10.59 -13.05 -5.33
CA LEU A 64 9.29 -13.60 -4.98
C LEU A 64 8.39 -12.55 -4.32
N ASP A 65 8.93 -11.69 -3.46
CA ASP A 65 8.19 -10.60 -2.83
C ASP A 65 7.70 -9.60 -3.88
N ARG A 66 8.55 -9.22 -4.84
CA ARG A 66 8.15 -8.36 -5.98
C ARG A 66 7.04 -8.99 -6.82
N LEU A 67 7.09 -10.30 -7.02
CA LEU A 67 6.05 -11.03 -7.75
C LEU A 67 4.73 -11.07 -6.97
N ALA A 68 4.79 -11.31 -5.66
CA ALA A 68 3.63 -11.30 -4.78
C ALA A 68 3.02 -9.89 -4.64
N ALA A 69 3.84 -8.86 -4.51
CA ALA A 69 3.42 -7.46 -4.48
C ALA A 69 2.68 -7.09 -5.78
N ARG A 70 3.15 -7.57 -6.93
CA ARG A 70 2.48 -7.39 -8.22
C ARG A 70 1.09 -8.02 -8.24
N ASP A 71 0.96 -9.26 -7.76
CA ASP A 71 -0.34 -9.95 -7.73
C ASP A 71 -1.35 -9.22 -6.84
N ARG A 72 -0.90 -8.76 -5.66
CA ARG A 72 -1.72 -7.91 -4.78
C ARG A 72 -2.14 -6.61 -5.47
N ALA A 73 -1.20 -5.91 -6.11
CA ALA A 73 -1.50 -4.68 -6.83
C ALA A 73 -2.53 -4.91 -7.95
N TYR A 74 -2.39 -6.00 -8.71
CA TYR A 74 -3.35 -6.37 -9.75
C TYR A 74 -4.75 -6.63 -9.18
N GLY A 75 -4.86 -7.39 -8.08
CA GLY A 75 -6.14 -7.64 -7.42
C GLY A 75 -6.82 -6.35 -6.95
N LEU A 76 -6.07 -5.46 -6.31
CA LEU A 76 -6.56 -4.15 -5.86
C LEU A 76 -7.01 -3.27 -7.02
N LEU A 77 -6.19 -3.16 -8.07
CA LEU A 77 -6.49 -2.34 -9.25
C LEU A 77 -7.71 -2.90 -10.01
N SER A 78 -7.80 -4.21 -10.18
CA SER A 78 -8.96 -4.82 -10.83
C SER A 78 -10.24 -4.64 -10.01
N GLY A 79 -10.17 -4.64 -8.68
CA GLY A 79 -11.31 -4.32 -7.82
C GLY A 79 -11.70 -2.85 -7.94
N LEU A 80 -10.72 -1.96 -7.94
CA LEU A 80 -10.91 -0.51 -7.98
C LEU A 80 -11.53 -0.01 -9.29
N THR A 81 -11.13 -0.58 -10.44
CA THR A 81 -11.65 -0.16 -11.76
C THR A 81 -12.99 -0.80 -12.13
N LYS A 82 -13.23 -2.07 -11.71
CA LYS A 82 -14.44 -2.80 -12.11
C LYS A 82 -15.60 -2.71 -11.12
N LEU A 83 -15.31 -2.63 -9.83
CA LEU A 83 -16.32 -2.64 -8.76
C LEU A 83 -16.30 -1.35 -7.92
N GLY A 84 -15.16 -0.68 -7.84
CA GLY A 84 -14.98 0.50 -6.99
C GLY A 84 -15.42 1.82 -7.63
N SER A 85 -15.35 2.87 -6.80
CA SER A 85 -15.46 4.28 -7.23
C SER A 85 -14.26 4.75 -8.06
N GLY A 86 -13.34 3.85 -8.40
CA GLY A 86 -12.11 4.15 -9.14
C GLY A 86 -12.26 4.07 -10.66
N TRP A 87 -13.43 3.69 -11.16
CA TRP A 87 -13.68 3.48 -12.58
C TRP A 87 -13.52 4.74 -13.43
N ASN A 88 -13.66 5.93 -12.84
CA ASN A 88 -13.57 7.22 -13.51
C ASN A 88 -12.16 7.85 -13.45
N TYR A 89 -11.17 7.17 -12.87
CA TYR A 89 -9.79 7.67 -12.81
C TYR A 89 -8.93 7.04 -13.89
N SER A 90 -8.47 7.83 -14.86
CA SER A 90 -7.57 7.39 -15.94
C SER A 90 -6.28 6.75 -15.41
N GLU A 91 -5.73 7.27 -14.31
CA GLU A 91 -4.52 6.74 -13.64
C GLU A 91 -4.71 5.30 -13.10
N ALA A 92 -5.92 4.95 -12.66
CA ALA A 92 -6.23 3.62 -12.18
C ALA A 92 -6.23 2.60 -13.33
N TRP A 93 -6.84 2.97 -14.46
CA TRP A 93 -6.79 2.17 -15.69
C TRP A 93 -5.36 2.06 -16.23
N TYR A 94 -4.57 3.13 -16.18
CA TYR A 94 -3.17 3.12 -16.60
C TYR A 94 -2.32 2.17 -15.74
N SER A 95 -2.51 2.23 -14.42
CA SER A 95 -1.83 1.33 -13.47
C SER A 95 -2.22 -0.13 -13.70
N LEU A 96 -3.50 -0.39 -14.00
CA LEU A 96 -3.99 -1.73 -14.33
C LEU A 96 -3.40 -2.24 -15.66
N ALA A 97 -3.31 -1.39 -16.68
CA ALA A 97 -2.67 -1.74 -17.96
C ALA A 97 -1.21 -2.13 -17.73
N ARG A 98 -0.49 -1.39 -16.90
CA ARG A 98 0.89 -1.71 -16.53
C ARG A 98 1.02 -3.05 -15.82
N ALA A 99 0.07 -3.40 -14.96
CA ALA A 99 0.02 -4.71 -14.33
C ALA A 99 -0.19 -5.84 -15.36
N TYR A 100 -1.04 -5.62 -16.38
CA TYR A 100 -1.23 -6.56 -17.49
C TYR A 100 0.01 -6.72 -18.38
N GLU A 101 0.73 -5.64 -18.65
CA GLU A 101 2.00 -5.69 -19.41
C GLU A 101 3.05 -6.54 -18.67
N LEU A 102 3.19 -6.34 -17.36
CA LEU A 102 4.07 -7.16 -16.52
C LEU A 102 3.59 -8.62 -16.43
N GLY A 103 2.29 -8.86 -16.59
CA GLY A 103 1.68 -10.20 -16.65
C GLY A 103 1.75 -10.86 -18.03
N GLY A 104 2.26 -10.16 -19.06
CA GLY A 104 2.38 -10.68 -20.43
C GLY A 104 1.09 -10.65 -21.26
N GLN A 105 -0.01 -10.09 -20.72
CA GLN A 105 -1.31 -10.01 -21.39
C GLN A 105 -1.43 -8.69 -22.18
N LYS A 106 -0.66 -8.56 -23.26
CA LYS A 106 -0.56 -7.31 -24.03
C LYS A 106 -1.87 -6.89 -24.70
N ASP A 107 -2.68 -7.82 -25.18
CA ASP A 107 -3.95 -7.49 -25.83
C ASP A 107 -4.93 -6.84 -24.85
N LYS A 108 -5.04 -7.38 -23.63
CA LYS A 108 -5.83 -6.75 -22.56
C LYS A 108 -5.26 -5.41 -22.13
N ALA A 109 -3.92 -5.27 -22.08
CA ALA A 109 -3.30 -3.99 -21.78
C ALA A 109 -3.70 -2.92 -22.80
N ARG A 110 -3.76 -3.26 -24.10
CA ARG A 110 -4.23 -2.36 -25.15
C ARG A 110 -5.69 -1.93 -24.94
N GLU A 111 -6.58 -2.87 -24.62
CA GLU A 111 -7.98 -2.57 -24.35
C GLU A 111 -8.13 -1.63 -23.14
N VAL A 112 -7.40 -1.89 -22.07
CA VAL A 112 -7.41 -1.06 -20.85
C VAL A 112 -6.84 0.33 -21.14
N LEU A 113 -5.79 0.44 -21.96
CA LEU A 113 -5.22 1.73 -22.38
C LEU A 113 -6.20 2.56 -23.22
N TRP A 114 -7.04 1.91 -24.03
CA TRP A 114 -8.10 2.61 -24.75
C TRP A 114 -9.04 3.33 -23.79
N TRP A 115 -9.49 2.65 -22.73
CA TRP A 115 -10.29 3.26 -21.67
C TRP A 115 -9.58 4.43 -20.98
N CYS A 116 -8.26 4.35 -20.78
CA CYS A 116 -7.49 5.47 -20.21
C CYS A 116 -7.61 6.73 -21.08
N VAL A 117 -7.46 6.58 -22.39
CA VAL A 117 -7.51 7.70 -23.34
C VAL A 117 -8.90 8.32 -23.32
N GLU A 118 -9.95 7.49 -23.39
CA GLU A 118 -11.33 7.97 -23.39
C GLU A 118 -11.70 8.74 -22.11
N LEU A 119 -11.21 8.28 -20.95
CA LEU A 119 -11.40 8.99 -19.68
C LEU A 119 -10.59 10.28 -19.58
N GLU A 120 -9.38 10.31 -20.14
CA GLU A 120 -8.51 11.48 -20.10
C GLU A 120 -9.04 12.62 -20.99
N GLU A 121 -9.54 12.29 -22.18
CA GLU A 121 -10.19 13.24 -23.09
C GLU A 121 -11.41 13.93 -22.45
N GLY A 122 -12.11 13.23 -21.55
CA GLY A 122 -13.27 13.76 -20.80
C GLY A 122 -12.92 14.40 -19.45
N ARG A 123 -11.64 14.47 -19.06
CA ARG A 123 -11.26 14.83 -17.68
C ARG A 123 -11.35 16.33 -17.44
N GLY A 124 -12.22 16.74 -16.52
CA GLY A 124 -12.29 18.12 -16.05
C GLY A 124 -11.06 18.53 -15.22
N LEU A 125 -10.74 19.83 -15.22
CA LEU A 125 -9.62 20.40 -14.44
C LEU A 125 -9.75 20.19 -12.92
N ARG A 126 -10.97 19.99 -12.42
CA ARG A 126 -11.29 19.75 -11.01
C ARG A 126 -12.37 18.67 -10.88
N SER A 127 -12.38 17.99 -9.73
CA SER A 127 -13.42 17.00 -9.41
C SER A 127 -14.82 17.64 -9.44
N TRP A 128 -15.80 16.89 -9.94
CA TRP A 128 -17.21 17.31 -9.95
C TRP A 128 -17.77 17.46 -8.52
N ASP A 129 -17.17 16.80 -7.54
CA ASP A 129 -17.55 16.86 -6.13
C ASP A 129 -17.54 18.30 -5.57
N VAL A 130 -16.68 19.15 -6.13
CA VAL A 130 -16.55 20.58 -5.76
C VAL A 130 -17.86 21.35 -6.02
N ILE A 131 -18.67 20.91 -6.98
CA ILE A 131 -19.95 21.55 -7.33
C ILE A 131 -21.08 21.03 -6.42
N SER A 132 -20.92 19.84 -5.83
CA SER A 132 -21.95 19.21 -5.00
C SER A 132 -21.99 19.71 -3.54
N SER A 133 -21.07 20.59 -3.14
CA SER A 133 -21.03 21.14 -1.76
C SER A 133 -22.10 22.19 -1.45
N GLY A 134 -22.98 22.54 -2.39
CA GLY A 134 -24.12 23.42 -2.16
C GLY A 134 -25.41 22.67 -2.49
N GLY A 135 -26.04 22.08 -1.48
CA GLY A 135 -27.32 21.37 -1.64
C GLY A 135 -28.36 22.26 -2.30
N TYR A 136 -28.95 21.79 -3.40
CA TYR A 136 -30.10 22.46 -4.00
C TYR A 136 -31.30 22.27 -3.08
N VAL A 137 -31.73 23.34 -2.41
CA VAL A 137 -33.02 23.41 -1.72
C VAL A 137 -34.07 23.71 -2.79
N LEU A 138 -34.98 22.76 -3.03
CA LEU A 138 -36.18 22.93 -3.86
C LEU A 138 -37.37 23.35 -2.99
#